data_AF-A0A178W6M3-F1
#
_entry.id   AF-A0A178W6M3-F1
#
_cell.length_a   1.000
_cell.length_b   1.000
_cell.length_c   1.000
_cell.angle_alpha   90.00
_cell.angle_beta   90.00
_cell.angle_gamma   90.00
#
_symmetry.space_group_name_H-M   'P 1'
#
loop_
_entity.id
_entity.type
_entity.pdbx_description
1 polymer ?
#
loop_
_entity_poly.entity_id
_entity_poly.type
_entity_poly.pdbx_seq_one_letter_code
_entity_poly.pdbx_strand_id
1 'polypeptide(L)'
;MQFLARNLVRRVSRTQVVSRNAYSTQTVRDIGQPTPASHPHLMAEGEVTPGIRIEEYIGRRKKLVELLPENSLAIISSAPVKRMTDVVPYTFRQDADYLYLTGCQQPGGVAVLSDERGLCMFMPESTPKDIAWEGEVAGVDAASEVFKADQAYPISKLPEILSDMIRHSSKVFHNVQSASQRYTNLDDFQNSASLGKVKTLSSLTHELRLIKSPAELKLMRESASIACQRVTGNLRCWRNLQEIMGKVG
;
A
#
# COMPACT_ATOMS: atom_id res chain seq x y z
N MET A 1 -66.26 47.33 20.94
CA MET A 1 -66.24 46.80 19.56
C MET A 1 -64.80 46.42 19.20
N GLN A 2 -64.58 45.10 19.12
CA GLN A 2 -63.75 44.37 18.15
C GLN A 2 -62.48 44.99 17.51
N PHE A 3 -61.39 44.19 17.63
CA PHE A 3 -60.39 43.82 16.61
C PHE A 3 -59.39 44.87 16.07
N LEU A 4 -58.10 44.71 16.37
CA LEU A 4 -57.12 43.95 15.55
C LEU A 4 -55.67 44.18 16.00
N ALA A 5 -54.99 43.09 16.34
CA ALA A 5 -53.54 43.03 16.49
C ALA A 5 -52.85 43.13 15.12
N ARG A 6 -51.75 43.90 15.03
CA ARG A 6 -50.76 43.75 13.94
C ARG A 6 -49.34 43.90 14.47
N ASN A 7 -48.66 42.77 14.49
CA ASN A 7 -47.21 42.63 14.64
C ASN A 7 -46.49 43.35 13.49
N LEU A 8 -45.44 44.11 13.80
CA LEU A 8 -44.46 44.59 12.82
C LEU A 8 -43.08 44.02 13.16
N VAL A 9 -42.68 43.13 12.27
CA VAL A 9 -41.47 42.30 12.27
C VAL A 9 -40.22 43.19 12.16
N ARG A 10 -39.26 42.98 13.08
CA ARG A 10 -37.89 43.50 12.98
C ARG A 10 -37.20 42.89 11.76
N ARG A 11 -36.89 43.72 10.75
CA ARG A 11 -35.98 43.36 9.65
C ARG A 11 -34.56 43.21 10.20
N VAL A 12 -34.10 41.97 10.35
CA VAL A 12 -32.67 41.65 10.53
C VAL A 12 -32.02 41.72 9.15
N SER A 13 -31.10 42.66 8.95
CA SER A 13 -30.26 42.72 7.75
C SER A 13 -29.34 41.50 7.73
N ARG A 14 -29.62 40.56 6.83
CA ARG A 14 -28.71 39.45 6.49
C ARG A 14 -27.51 40.02 5.74
N THR A 15 -26.43 40.31 6.46
CA THR A 15 -25.11 40.47 5.84
C THR A 15 -24.70 39.10 5.32
N GLN A 16 -24.82 38.89 4.01
CA GLN A 16 -24.27 37.71 3.36
C GLN A 16 -22.75 37.78 3.47
N VAL A 17 -22.19 37.04 4.43
CA VAL A 17 -20.76 36.73 4.43
C VAL A 17 -20.56 35.75 3.27
N VAL A 18 -20.14 36.29 2.13
CA VAL A 18 -19.64 35.48 1.01
C VAL A 18 -18.36 34.82 1.51
N SER A 19 -18.45 33.53 1.88
CA SER A 19 -17.26 32.74 2.17
C SER A 19 -16.43 32.66 0.90
N ARG A 20 -15.33 33.41 0.86
CA ARG A 20 -14.29 33.21 -0.14
C ARG A 20 -13.73 31.80 0.09
N ASN A 21 -14.12 30.84 -0.75
CA ASN A 21 -13.41 29.58 -0.85
C ASN A 21 -12.00 29.90 -1.33
N ALA A 22 -11.05 29.96 -0.40
CA ALA A 22 -9.64 29.93 -0.74
C ALA A 22 -9.37 28.54 -1.30
N TYR A 23 -9.17 28.44 -2.61
CA TYR A 23 -8.61 27.23 -3.20
C TYR A 23 -7.26 26.99 -2.54
N SER A 24 -7.12 25.87 -1.83
CA SER A 24 -5.84 25.48 -1.24
C SER A 24 -4.83 25.37 -2.38
N THR A 25 -3.79 26.21 -2.34
CA THR A 25 -2.66 26.16 -3.29
C THR A 25 -1.66 25.07 -2.91
N GLN A 26 -1.96 24.23 -1.91
CA GLN A 26 -1.14 23.08 -1.62
C GLN A 26 -1.38 22.04 -2.71
N THR A 27 -0.44 21.92 -3.65
CA THR A 27 -0.40 20.84 -4.62
C THR A 27 -0.19 19.54 -3.84
N VAL A 28 -1.28 18.87 -3.49
CA VAL A 28 -1.23 17.52 -2.94
C VAL A 28 -0.67 16.64 -4.05
N ARG A 29 0.54 16.10 -3.83
CA ARG A 29 1.13 15.11 -4.74
C ARG A 29 0.32 13.84 -4.64
N ASP A 30 -0.36 13.49 -5.73
CA ASP A 30 -0.90 12.15 -5.90
C ASP A 30 0.28 11.21 -6.18
N ILE A 31 0.23 10.02 -5.60
CA ILE A 31 1.25 8.98 -5.76
C ILE A 31 0.62 7.66 -6.21
N GLY A 32 -0.66 7.68 -6.62
CA GLY A 32 -1.44 6.52 -7.01
C GLY A 32 -2.06 5.75 -5.85
N GLN A 33 -1.75 6.10 -4.61
CA GLN A 33 -2.32 5.48 -3.42
C GLN A 33 -2.71 6.53 -2.37
N PRO A 34 -3.66 6.21 -1.46
CA PRO A 34 -4.07 7.14 -0.42
C PRO A 34 -2.88 7.59 0.43
N THR A 35 -2.81 8.89 0.69
CA THR A 35 -1.84 9.54 1.57
C THR A 35 -2.57 10.42 2.58
N PRO A 36 -1.95 10.77 3.72
CA PRO A 36 -2.58 11.69 4.69
C PRO A 36 -2.94 13.04 4.08
N ALA A 37 -2.17 13.51 3.09
CA ALA A 37 -2.43 14.76 2.37
C ALA A 37 -3.63 14.66 1.40
N SER A 38 -3.81 13.52 0.73
CA SER A 38 -4.94 13.31 -0.20
C SER A 38 -6.21 12.84 0.51
N HIS A 39 -6.07 12.03 1.56
CA HIS A 39 -7.17 11.37 2.26
C HIS A 39 -7.02 11.49 3.80
N PRO A 40 -7.12 12.72 4.36
CA PRO A 40 -6.95 12.94 5.81
C PRO A 40 -8.03 12.28 6.68
N HIS A 41 -9.17 11.94 6.09
CA HIS A 41 -10.25 11.22 6.79
C HIS A 41 -9.99 9.71 6.90
N LEU A 42 -9.09 9.17 6.06
CA LEU A 42 -8.76 7.75 6.02
C LEU A 42 -7.45 7.46 6.76
N MET A 43 -6.50 8.40 6.73
CA MET A 43 -5.13 8.20 7.21
C MET A 43 -4.67 9.37 8.08
N ALA A 44 -4.02 9.05 9.20
CA ALA A 44 -3.40 10.05 10.06
C ALA A 44 -2.01 10.45 9.52
N GLU A 45 -1.48 11.60 9.96
CA GLU A 45 -0.13 12.03 9.61
C GLU A 45 0.92 10.97 10.02
N GLY A 46 1.87 10.70 9.13
CA GLY A 46 2.92 9.69 9.32
C GLY A 46 2.49 8.25 9.00
N GLU A 47 1.23 8.01 8.64
CA GLU A 47 0.76 6.71 8.16
C GLU A 47 1.08 6.50 6.67
N VAL A 48 1.60 5.32 6.34
CA VAL A 48 1.86 4.89 4.94
C VAL A 48 0.69 4.06 4.42
N THR A 49 0.10 3.25 5.30
CA THR A 49 -1.18 2.58 5.06
C THR A 49 -2.10 2.85 6.26
N PRO A 50 -3.43 2.81 6.09
CA PRO A 50 -4.36 3.15 7.17
C PRO A 50 -4.06 2.35 8.44
N GLY A 51 -3.73 3.06 9.53
CA GLY A 51 -3.41 2.47 10.83
C GLY A 51 -2.00 1.91 11.01
N ILE A 52 -1.12 1.94 9.99
CA ILE A 52 0.30 1.57 10.11
C ILE A 52 1.20 2.76 9.76
N ARG A 53 2.01 3.16 10.75
CA ARG A 53 2.97 4.27 10.60
C ARG A 53 4.26 3.85 9.92
N ILE A 54 4.96 4.84 9.35
CA ILE A 54 6.24 4.63 8.68
C ILE A 54 7.31 4.01 9.59
N GLU A 55 7.34 4.36 10.87
CA GLU A 55 8.32 3.83 11.83
C GLU A 55 8.18 2.31 11.99
N GLU A 56 6.95 1.79 11.86
CA GLU A 56 6.70 0.36 11.94
C GLU A 56 7.28 -0.38 10.74
N TYR A 57 7.17 0.19 9.53
CA TYR A 57 7.80 -0.36 8.34
C TYR A 57 9.33 -0.36 8.45
N ILE A 58 9.93 0.74 8.93
CA ILE A 58 11.37 0.81 9.20
C ILE A 58 11.78 -0.29 10.20
N GLY A 59 11.01 -0.46 11.28
CA GLY A 59 11.25 -1.52 12.27
C GLY A 59 11.16 -2.93 11.69
N ARG A 60 10.20 -3.21 10.81
CA ARG A 60 10.07 -4.50 10.11
C ARG A 60 11.28 -4.78 9.21
N ARG A 61 11.77 -3.77 8.49
CA ARG A 61 12.95 -3.89 7.63
C ARG A 61 14.22 -4.17 8.43
N LYS A 62 14.41 -3.46 9.55
CA LYS A 62 15.54 -3.71 10.46
C LYS A 62 15.55 -5.13 10.99
N LYS A 63 14.41 -5.61 11.51
CA LYS A 63 14.28 -7.00 11.98
C LYS A 63 14.58 -8.02 10.88
N LEU A 64 14.16 -7.75 9.64
CA LEU A 64 14.48 -8.64 8.53
C LEU A 64 15.98 -8.66 8.24
N VAL A 65 16.64 -7.50 8.22
CA VAL A 65 18.09 -7.41 8.01
C VAL A 65 18.86 -8.11 9.14
N GLU A 66 18.43 -7.98 10.39
CA GLU A 66 19.03 -8.68 11.55
C GLU A 66 18.94 -10.21 11.45
N LEU A 67 17.91 -10.74 10.79
CA LEU A 67 17.76 -12.18 10.56
C LEU A 67 18.56 -12.69 9.36
N LEU A 68 18.99 -11.80 8.46
CA LEU A 68 19.77 -12.18 7.30
C LEU A 68 21.23 -12.42 7.70
N PRO A 69 21.90 -13.43 7.12
CA PRO A 69 23.35 -13.58 7.29
C PRO A 69 24.10 -12.33 6.78
N GLU A 70 25.30 -12.09 7.32
CA GLU A 70 26.17 -11.00 6.85
C GLU A 70 26.35 -11.02 5.32
N ASN A 71 26.38 -9.83 4.74
CA ASN A 71 26.51 -9.61 3.30
C ASN A 71 25.46 -10.41 2.47
N SER A 72 24.21 -10.43 2.94
CA SER A 72 23.08 -11.02 2.21
C SER A 72 22.20 -9.95 1.58
N LEU A 73 21.55 -10.33 0.48
CA LEU A 73 20.65 -9.49 -0.29
C LEU A 73 19.25 -10.10 -0.29
N ALA A 74 18.22 -9.39 0.14
CA ALA A 74 16.83 -9.83 0.03
C ALA A 74 16.11 -9.07 -1.09
N ILE A 75 15.53 -9.78 -2.05
CA ILE A 75 14.81 -9.23 -3.20
C ILE A 75 13.33 -9.60 -3.06
N ILE A 76 12.46 -8.58 -3.04
CA ILE A 76 11.01 -8.73 -2.98
C ILE A 76 10.37 -7.93 -4.12
N SER A 77 9.63 -8.60 -4.98
CA SER A 77 8.86 -7.95 -6.05
C SER A 77 7.42 -7.67 -5.65
N SER A 78 6.88 -6.59 -6.21
CA SER A 78 5.43 -6.34 -6.23
C SER A 78 4.69 -7.44 -6.99
N ALA A 79 3.41 -7.61 -6.70
CA ALA A 79 2.54 -8.52 -7.42
C ALA A 79 2.34 -8.03 -8.87
N PRO A 80 2.22 -8.96 -9.84
CA PRO A 80 1.83 -8.61 -11.19
C PRO A 80 0.34 -8.23 -11.27
N VAL A 81 0.00 -7.35 -12.22
CA VAL A 81 -1.40 -7.08 -12.56
C VAL A 81 -1.99 -8.31 -13.22
N LYS A 82 -3.00 -8.91 -12.58
CA LYS A 82 -3.72 -10.07 -13.13
C LYS A 82 -4.80 -9.58 -14.09
N ARG A 83 -4.90 -10.22 -15.25
CA ARG A 83 -5.94 -9.91 -16.24
C ARG A 83 -7.02 -11.00 -16.26
N MET A 84 -8.28 -10.58 -16.35
CA MET A 84 -9.44 -11.46 -16.52
C MET A 84 -9.57 -11.91 -17.98
N THR A 85 -9.40 -10.95 -18.88
CA THR A 85 -9.31 -11.12 -20.33
C THR A 85 -8.13 -10.29 -20.83
N ASP A 86 -7.75 -10.39 -22.10
CA ASP A 86 -6.57 -9.69 -22.64
C ASP A 86 -6.54 -8.18 -22.35
N VAL A 87 -7.71 -7.55 -22.23
CA VAL A 87 -7.86 -6.10 -22.03
C VAL A 87 -8.45 -5.70 -20.67
N VAL A 88 -8.99 -6.63 -19.88
CA VAL A 88 -9.66 -6.30 -18.59
C VAL A 88 -8.80 -6.75 -17.42
N PRO A 89 -8.24 -5.81 -16.62
CA PRO A 89 -7.52 -6.15 -15.40
C PRO A 89 -8.48 -6.51 -14.25
N TYR A 90 -8.07 -7.43 -13.39
CA TYR A 90 -8.68 -7.60 -12.08
C TYR A 90 -8.29 -6.45 -11.15
N THR A 91 -9.04 -6.27 -10.07
CA THR A 91 -8.63 -5.39 -8.97
C THR A 91 -7.26 -5.80 -8.45
N PHE A 92 -6.33 -4.85 -8.42
CA PHE A 92 -4.97 -5.10 -8.00
C PHE A 92 -4.92 -5.53 -6.52
N ARG A 93 -4.17 -6.59 -6.24
CA ARG A 93 -3.86 -7.02 -4.89
C ARG A 93 -2.35 -7.23 -4.79
N GLN A 94 -1.73 -6.46 -3.92
CA GLN A 94 -0.30 -6.50 -3.70
C GLN A 94 0.17 -7.84 -3.12
N ASP A 95 1.44 -8.17 -3.38
CA ASP A 95 2.14 -9.25 -2.69
C ASP A 95 2.24 -8.95 -1.19
N ALA A 96 2.00 -9.96 -0.36
CA ALA A 96 1.87 -9.74 1.07
C ALA A 96 3.22 -9.40 1.74
N ASP A 97 4.33 -9.96 1.25
CA ASP A 97 5.66 -9.66 1.78
C ASP A 97 6.13 -8.28 1.31
N TYR A 98 5.88 -7.93 0.04
CA TYR A 98 6.17 -6.60 -0.49
C TYR A 98 5.40 -5.51 0.27
N LEU A 99 4.09 -5.70 0.46
CA LEU A 99 3.25 -4.76 1.20
C LEU A 99 3.67 -4.67 2.67
N TYR A 100 4.06 -5.78 3.30
CA TYR A 100 4.45 -5.81 4.71
C TYR A 100 5.72 -5.01 5.00
N LEU A 101 6.69 -5.03 4.07
CA LEU A 101 7.99 -4.37 4.23
C LEU A 101 8.03 -2.92 3.73
N THR A 102 7.28 -2.61 2.66
CA THR A 102 7.33 -1.30 1.99
C THR A 102 6.10 -0.43 2.26
N GLY A 103 4.92 -1.03 2.41
CA GLY A 103 3.65 -0.30 2.43
C GLY A 103 3.18 0.18 1.06
N CYS A 104 3.90 -0.13 -0.03
CA CYS A 104 3.53 0.27 -1.38
C CYS A 104 2.43 -0.62 -1.96
N GLN A 105 1.31 -0.02 -2.35
CA GLN A 105 0.14 -0.68 -2.92
C GLN A 105 0.12 -0.66 -4.46
N GLN A 106 1.19 -0.17 -5.10
CA GLN A 106 1.30 -0.04 -6.56
C GLN A 106 2.01 -1.25 -7.20
N PRO A 107 1.62 -1.64 -8.43
CA PRO A 107 2.30 -2.71 -9.17
C PRO A 107 3.65 -2.24 -9.73
N GLY A 108 4.46 -3.18 -10.22
CA GLY A 108 5.65 -2.90 -11.02
C GLY A 108 6.92 -2.53 -10.25
N GLY A 109 6.85 -2.35 -8.93
CA GLY A 109 7.99 -2.09 -8.07
C GLY A 109 8.80 -3.34 -7.69
N VAL A 110 10.10 -3.17 -7.42
CA VAL A 110 10.98 -4.18 -6.80
C VAL A 110 11.70 -3.54 -5.62
N ALA A 111 11.66 -4.18 -4.46
CA ALA A 111 12.35 -3.74 -3.25
C ALA A 111 13.51 -4.67 -2.96
N VAL A 112 14.65 -4.09 -2.63
CA VAL A 112 15.88 -4.78 -2.31
C VAL A 112 16.34 -4.32 -0.94
N LEU A 113 16.63 -5.27 -0.07
CA LEU A 113 17.11 -5.03 1.28
C LEU A 113 18.49 -5.63 1.45
N SER A 114 19.39 -4.83 2.02
CA SER A 114 20.75 -5.22 2.38
C SER A 114 21.17 -4.48 3.64
N ASP A 115 22.09 -5.05 4.40
CA ASP A 115 22.65 -4.41 5.59
C ASP A 115 23.42 -3.12 5.23
N GLU A 116 24.18 -3.15 4.13
CA GLU A 116 25.01 -2.02 3.71
C GLU A 116 24.22 -0.82 3.15
N ARG A 117 23.20 -1.08 2.32
CA ARG A 117 22.47 -0.02 1.59
C ARG A 117 21.06 0.25 2.12
N GLY A 118 20.60 -0.51 3.11
CA GLY A 118 19.22 -0.41 3.61
C GLY A 118 18.18 -0.82 2.57
N LEU A 119 17.07 -0.07 2.52
CA LEU A 119 15.99 -0.26 1.55
C LEU A 119 16.29 0.47 0.23
N CYS A 120 16.49 -0.31 -0.83
CA CYS A 120 16.57 0.16 -2.20
C CYS A 120 15.28 -0.19 -2.97
N MET A 121 14.57 0.79 -3.52
CA MET A 121 13.34 0.57 -4.30
C MET A 121 13.55 0.91 -5.77
N PHE A 122 13.18 -0.01 -6.65
CA PHE A 122 13.07 0.20 -8.08
C PHE A 122 11.61 0.45 -8.43
N MET A 123 11.31 1.64 -8.93
CA MET A 123 9.94 2.11 -9.18
C MET A 123 9.64 2.18 -10.68
N PRO A 124 8.42 1.84 -11.10
CA PRO A 124 8.01 1.97 -12.50
C PRO A 124 8.07 3.43 -12.97
N GLU A 125 8.35 3.61 -14.25
CA GLU A 125 8.28 4.91 -14.93
C GLU A 125 6.96 4.96 -15.71
N SER A 126 6.19 6.03 -15.56
CA SER A 126 4.91 6.24 -16.23
C SER A 126 5.00 7.37 -17.25
N THR A 127 4.34 7.20 -18.40
CA THR A 127 4.17 8.30 -19.37
C THR A 127 2.86 9.04 -19.09
N PRO A 128 2.70 10.30 -19.57
CA PRO A 128 1.45 11.04 -19.41
C PRO A 128 0.23 10.32 -19.99
N LYS A 129 0.45 9.45 -21.00
CA LYS A 129 -0.61 8.62 -21.57
C LYS A 129 -1.03 7.53 -20.60
N ASP A 130 -0.09 6.86 -19.96
CA ASP A 130 -0.37 5.79 -18.99
C ASP A 130 -1.13 6.37 -17.79
N ILE A 131 -0.71 7.53 -17.29
CA ILE A 131 -1.36 8.22 -16.17
C ILE A 131 -2.83 8.54 -16.49
N ALA A 132 -3.14 8.94 -17.72
CA ALA A 132 -4.51 9.24 -18.12
C ALA A 132 -5.43 8.01 -18.11
N TRP A 133 -4.89 6.79 -18.23
CA TRP A 133 -5.67 5.55 -18.27
C TRP A 133 -5.63 4.76 -16.96
N GLU A 134 -4.44 4.63 -16.37
CA GLU A 134 -4.16 3.79 -15.21
C GLU A 134 -4.15 4.59 -13.90
N GLY A 135 -4.05 5.92 -13.99
CA GLY A 135 -3.89 6.82 -12.85
C GLY A 135 -2.43 7.11 -12.51
N GLU A 136 -2.23 7.93 -11.49
CA GLU A 136 -0.89 8.28 -11.02
C GLU A 136 -0.16 7.04 -10.49
N VAL A 137 1.15 6.97 -10.70
CA VAL A 137 1.98 5.82 -10.30
C VAL A 137 3.04 6.31 -9.33
N ALA A 138 3.29 5.53 -8.28
CA ALA A 138 4.36 5.83 -7.34
C ALA A 138 5.72 5.76 -8.04
N GLY A 139 6.32 6.92 -8.31
CA GLY A 139 7.65 7.04 -8.89
C GLY A 139 8.78 6.98 -7.85
N VAL A 140 9.99 7.31 -8.31
CA VAL A 140 11.21 7.36 -7.47
C VAL A 140 11.05 8.35 -6.31
N ASP A 141 10.44 9.51 -6.56
CA ASP A 141 10.20 10.54 -5.54
C ASP A 141 9.32 10.01 -4.40
N ALA A 142 8.24 9.28 -4.74
CA ALA A 142 7.36 8.67 -3.76
C ALA A 142 8.09 7.62 -2.91
N ALA A 143 9.03 6.87 -3.49
CA ALA A 143 9.83 5.91 -2.74
C ALA A 143 10.72 6.55 -1.67
N SER A 144 11.35 7.67 -1.98
CA SER A 144 12.17 8.39 -1.00
C SER A 144 11.31 9.17 0.01
N GLU A 145 10.28 9.88 -0.44
CA GLU A 145 9.49 10.77 0.42
C GLU A 145 8.53 10.00 1.34
N VAL A 146 7.81 9.01 0.80
CA VAL A 146 6.70 8.32 1.48
C VAL A 146 7.12 6.98 2.07
N PHE A 147 7.80 6.14 1.30
CA PHE A 147 8.23 4.81 1.78
C PHE A 147 9.54 4.83 2.58
N LYS A 148 10.22 5.99 2.62
CA LYS A 148 11.53 6.19 3.26
C LYS A 148 12.53 5.13 2.81
N ALA A 149 12.62 4.93 1.49
CA ALA A 149 13.69 4.17 0.89
C ALA A 149 15.00 4.95 0.99
N ASP A 150 16.06 4.26 1.42
CA ASP A 150 17.42 4.81 1.51
C ASP A 150 17.98 5.10 0.12
N GLN A 151 17.61 4.26 -0.86
CA GLN A 151 17.91 4.45 -2.27
C GLN A 151 16.67 4.19 -3.12
N ALA A 152 16.48 4.99 -4.17
CA ALA A 152 15.39 4.80 -5.11
C ALA A 152 15.88 5.02 -6.54
N TYR A 153 15.47 4.12 -7.45
CA TYR A 153 15.86 4.16 -8.85
C TYR A 153 14.67 3.83 -9.76
N PRO A 154 14.68 4.29 -11.01
CA PRO A 154 13.70 3.82 -11.98
C PRO A 154 13.93 2.35 -12.32
N ILE A 155 12.85 1.65 -12.67
CA ILE A 155 12.87 0.21 -12.98
C ILE A 155 13.75 -0.11 -14.19
N SER A 156 13.99 0.85 -15.08
CA SER A 156 14.91 0.74 -16.22
C SER A 156 16.36 0.47 -15.80
N LYS A 157 16.79 0.97 -14.62
CA LYS A 157 18.13 0.75 -14.06
C LYS A 157 18.27 -0.52 -13.23
N LEU A 158 17.18 -1.29 -13.07
CA LEU A 158 17.19 -2.52 -12.28
C LEU A 158 18.25 -3.53 -12.77
N PRO A 159 18.37 -3.84 -14.07
CA PRO A 159 19.33 -4.84 -14.52
C PRO A 159 20.78 -4.51 -14.16
N GLU A 160 21.17 -3.24 -14.30
CA GLU A 160 22.54 -2.77 -14.02
C GLU A 160 22.84 -2.79 -12.51
N ILE A 161 22.00 -2.12 -11.72
CA ILE A 161 22.24 -1.92 -10.28
C ILE A 161 22.05 -3.23 -9.51
N LEU A 162 21.01 -4.01 -9.84
CA LEU A 162 20.75 -5.26 -9.14
C LEU A 162 21.81 -6.32 -9.44
N SER A 163 22.30 -6.40 -10.67
CA SER A 163 23.42 -7.27 -11.02
C SER A 163 24.67 -6.96 -10.20
N ASP A 164 25.00 -5.68 -10.06
CA ASP A 164 26.11 -5.22 -9.21
C ASP A 164 25.92 -5.66 -7.75
N MET A 165 24.73 -5.46 -7.19
CA MET A 165 24.40 -5.88 -5.82
C MET A 165 24.49 -7.41 -5.65
N ILE A 166 24.03 -8.19 -6.63
CA ILE A 166 24.08 -9.65 -6.59
C ILE A 166 25.54 -10.15 -6.60
N ARG A 167 26.40 -9.55 -7.43
CA ARG A 167 27.83 -9.93 -7.53
C ARG A 167 28.58 -9.78 -6.22
N HIS A 168 28.32 -8.69 -5.49
CA HIS A 168 28.98 -8.39 -4.23
C HIS A 168 28.37 -9.14 -3.02
N SER A 169 27.16 -9.69 -3.18
CA SER A 169 26.47 -10.44 -2.13
C SER A 169 26.98 -11.87 -1.96
N SER A 170 27.01 -12.33 -0.71
CA SER A 170 27.31 -13.71 -0.35
C SER A 170 26.12 -14.63 -0.64
N LYS A 171 24.92 -14.20 -0.23
CA LYS A 171 23.66 -14.94 -0.39
C LYS A 171 22.56 -14.02 -0.90
N VAL A 172 21.67 -14.57 -1.72
CA VAL A 172 20.51 -13.85 -2.25
C VAL A 172 19.24 -14.55 -1.78
N PHE A 173 18.35 -13.82 -1.12
CA PHE A 173 17.07 -14.31 -0.64
C PHE A 173 15.96 -13.75 -1.52
N HIS A 174 15.10 -14.60 -2.05
CA HIS A 174 13.88 -14.16 -2.73
C HIS A 174 12.74 -15.13 -2.47
N ASN A 175 11.52 -14.71 -2.74
CA ASN A 175 10.38 -15.62 -2.76
C ASN A 175 10.16 -16.10 -4.20
N VAL A 176 10.14 -17.43 -4.39
CA VAL A 176 9.98 -18.07 -5.70
C VAL A 176 8.59 -17.79 -6.29
N GLN A 177 7.55 -17.73 -5.45
CA GLN A 177 6.16 -17.60 -5.91
C GLN A 177 5.83 -16.18 -6.39
N SER A 178 6.42 -15.17 -5.75
CA SER A 178 6.23 -13.76 -6.10
C SER A 178 7.36 -13.21 -6.96
N ALA A 179 8.25 -14.07 -7.46
CA ALA A 179 9.41 -13.66 -8.23
C ALA A 179 9.03 -12.99 -9.56
N SER A 180 9.70 -11.89 -9.86
CA SER A 180 9.53 -11.15 -11.11
C SER A 180 10.56 -11.58 -12.15
N GLN A 181 10.08 -11.84 -13.37
CA GLN A 181 10.93 -12.12 -14.53
C GLN A 181 11.97 -11.03 -14.80
N ARG A 182 11.72 -9.80 -14.33
CA ARG A 182 12.63 -8.66 -14.48
C ARG A 182 14.00 -8.89 -13.85
N TYR A 183 14.09 -9.67 -12.77
CA TYR A 183 15.37 -9.97 -12.13
C TYR A 183 15.77 -11.45 -12.23
N THR A 184 14.81 -12.37 -12.33
CA THR A 184 15.15 -13.81 -12.46
C THR A 184 15.81 -14.15 -13.80
N ASN A 185 15.60 -13.31 -14.82
CA ASN A 185 16.22 -13.47 -16.13
C ASN A 185 17.63 -12.85 -16.21
N LEU A 186 18.14 -12.23 -15.14
CA LEU A 186 19.49 -11.68 -15.13
C LEU A 186 20.51 -12.82 -15.03
N ASP A 187 21.56 -12.75 -15.85
CA ASP A 187 22.63 -13.75 -15.86
C ASP A 187 23.28 -13.90 -14.47
N ASP A 188 23.53 -12.77 -13.78
CA ASP A 188 24.11 -12.76 -12.43
C ASP A 188 23.22 -13.47 -11.40
N PHE A 189 21.90 -13.38 -11.54
CA PHE A 189 20.95 -14.08 -10.69
C PHE A 189 20.95 -15.59 -10.98
N GLN A 190 20.92 -15.98 -12.26
CA GLN A 190 20.94 -17.39 -12.67
C GLN A 190 22.26 -18.08 -12.31
N ASN A 191 23.38 -17.38 -12.45
CA ASN A 191 24.70 -17.84 -12.01
C ASN A 191 24.71 -18.04 -10.49
N SER A 192 24.20 -17.08 -9.72
CA SER A 192 24.09 -17.19 -8.26
C SER A 192 23.16 -18.34 -7.83
N ALA A 193 22.08 -18.58 -8.57
CA ALA A 193 21.18 -19.71 -8.32
C ALA A 193 21.87 -21.05 -8.59
N SER A 194 22.61 -21.15 -9.68
CA SER A 194 23.39 -22.35 -10.06
C SER A 194 24.50 -22.66 -9.05
N LEU A 195 25.08 -21.63 -8.43
CA LEU A 195 26.06 -21.76 -7.35
C LEU A 195 25.43 -22.07 -5.98
N GLY A 196 24.11 -22.18 -5.89
CA GLY A 196 23.41 -22.47 -4.63
C GLY A 196 23.37 -21.31 -3.62
N LYS A 197 23.74 -20.09 -4.05
CA LYS A 197 23.70 -18.86 -3.24
C LYS A 197 22.28 -18.34 -3.01
N VAL A 198 21.36 -18.68 -3.92
CA VAL A 198 19.95 -18.26 -3.84
C VAL A 198 19.20 -19.11 -2.82
N LYS A 199 18.50 -18.45 -1.90
CA LYS A 199 17.71 -19.05 -0.82
C LYS A 199 16.30 -18.46 -0.80
N THR A 200 15.40 -19.17 -0.14
CA THR A 200 14.00 -18.75 0.00
C THR A 200 13.85 -17.74 1.14
N LEU A 201 13.21 -16.61 0.84
CA LEU A 201 12.93 -15.54 1.82
C LEU A 201 11.69 -15.84 2.71
N SER A 202 10.74 -16.63 2.21
CA SER A 202 9.42 -16.81 2.84
C SER A 202 9.50 -17.31 4.28
N SER A 203 10.47 -18.16 4.63
CA SER A 203 10.64 -18.62 6.01
C SER A 203 10.87 -17.46 6.98
N LEU A 204 11.72 -16.49 6.61
CA LEU A 204 12.05 -15.34 7.44
C LEU A 204 10.89 -14.34 7.50
N THR A 205 10.24 -14.06 6.37
CA THR A 205 9.10 -13.13 6.35
C THR A 205 7.89 -13.70 7.10
N HIS A 206 7.66 -15.01 7.01
CA HIS A 206 6.59 -15.67 7.75
C HIS A 206 6.82 -15.63 9.27
N GLU A 207 8.07 -15.79 9.73
CA GLU A 207 8.41 -15.67 11.14
C GLU A 207 8.13 -14.26 11.67
N LEU A 208 8.56 -13.22 10.95
CA LEU A 208 8.26 -11.83 11.30
C LEU A 208 6.76 -11.54 11.34
N ARG A 209 6.01 -12.15 10.41
CA ARG A 209 4.56 -11.95 10.29
C ARG A 209 3.76 -12.81 11.27
N LEU A 210 4.37 -13.76 11.96
CA LEU A 210 3.69 -14.58 12.96
C LEU A 210 3.32 -13.76 14.19
N ILE A 211 4.25 -12.93 14.68
CA ILE A 211 4.05 -12.08 15.85
C ILE A 211 3.52 -10.71 15.40
N LYS A 212 2.30 -10.39 15.81
CA LYS A 212 1.60 -9.16 15.41
C LYS A 212 1.96 -7.96 16.26
N SER A 213 2.18 -6.82 15.61
CA SER A 213 2.30 -5.54 16.31
C SER A 213 0.97 -5.10 16.92
N PRO A 214 0.98 -4.16 17.89
CA PRO A 214 -0.26 -3.57 18.41
C PRO A 214 -1.11 -2.92 17.31
N ALA A 215 -0.49 -2.33 16.29
CA ALA A 215 -1.17 -1.70 15.16
C ALA A 215 -1.85 -2.74 14.25
N GLU A 216 -1.14 -3.83 13.92
CA GLU A 216 -1.72 -4.96 13.19
C GLU A 216 -2.90 -5.59 13.96
N LEU A 217 -2.74 -5.80 15.27
CA LEU A 217 -3.81 -6.34 16.12
C LEU A 217 -5.05 -5.44 16.14
N LYS A 218 -4.87 -4.12 16.13
CA LYS A 218 -5.97 -3.16 16.02
C LYS A 218 -6.72 -3.34 14.70
N LEU A 219 -6.01 -3.36 13.57
CA LEU A 219 -6.60 -3.57 12.25
C LEU A 219 -7.30 -4.94 12.12
N MET A 220 -6.73 -5.99 12.71
CA MET A 220 -7.36 -7.31 12.76
C MET A 220 -8.69 -7.30 13.54
N ARG A 221 -8.73 -6.63 14.69
CA ARG A 221 -9.96 -6.48 15.50
C ARG A 221 -11.03 -5.68 14.76
N GLU A 222 -10.64 -4.59 14.10
CA GLU A 222 -11.54 -3.77 13.29
C GLU A 222 -12.12 -4.58 12.13
N SER A 223 -11.27 -5.32 11.40
CA SER A 223 -11.70 -6.20 10.31
C SER A 223 -12.69 -7.27 10.79
N ALA A 224 -12.41 -7.90 11.95
CA ALA A 224 -13.30 -8.88 12.54
C ALA A 224 -14.64 -8.26 12.97
N SER A 225 -14.62 -7.06 13.56
CA SER A 225 -15.82 -6.32 13.95
C SER A 225 -16.72 -6.03 12.74
N ILE A 226 -16.15 -5.54 11.64
CA ILE A 226 -16.88 -5.27 10.40
C ILE A 226 -17.50 -6.57 9.84
N ALA A 227 -16.75 -7.66 9.83
CA ALA A 227 -17.25 -8.96 9.38
C ALA A 227 -18.41 -9.45 10.26
N CYS A 228 -18.30 -9.35 11.59
CA CYS A 228 -19.36 -9.72 12.52
C CYS A 228 -20.62 -8.85 12.34
N GLN A 229 -20.46 -7.55 12.14
CA GLN A 229 -21.58 -6.64 11.83
C GLN A 229 -22.30 -7.03 10.53
N ARG A 230 -21.54 -7.39 9.50
CA ARG A 230 -22.10 -7.85 8.22
C ARG A 230 -22.90 -9.15 8.39
N VAL A 231 -22.36 -10.12 9.13
CA VAL A 231 -23.02 -11.41 9.39
C VAL A 231 -24.28 -11.22 10.23
N THR A 232 -24.21 -10.46 11.32
CA THR A 232 -25.38 -10.17 12.16
C THR A 232 -26.47 -9.40 11.43
N GLY A 233 -26.09 -8.42 10.58
CA GLY A 233 -27.01 -7.71 9.70
C GLY A 233 -27.71 -8.63 8.71
N ASN A 234 -26.97 -9.58 8.11
CA ASN A 234 -27.57 -10.63 7.28
C ASN A 234 -28.59 -11.45 8.08
N LEU A 235 -28.21 -12.01 9.22
CA LEU A 235 -29.10 -12.85 10.03
C LEU A 235 -30.40 -12.10 10.43
N ARG A 236 -30.30 -10.81 10.77
CA ARG A 236 -31.48 -9.96 11.03
C ARG A 236 -32.36 -9.80 9.79
N CYS A 237 -31.77 -9.55 8.63
CA CYS A 237 -32.51 -9.44 7.37
C CYS A 237 -33.26 -10.74 7.05
N TRP A 238 -32.59 -11.88 7.20
CA TRP A 238 -33.19 -13.20 6.97
C TRP A 238 -34.37 -13.49 7.91
N ARG A 239 -34.22 -13.16 9.21
CA ARG A 239 -35.32 -13.28 10.18
C ARG A 239 -36.51 -12.41 9.81
N ASN A 240 -36.27 -11.16 9.43
CA ASN A 240 -37.35 -10.25 9.01
C ASN A 240 -38.06 -10.76 7.74
N LEU A 241 -37.32 -11.32 6.78
CA LEU A 241 -37.91 -11.92 5.58
C LEU A 241 -38.80 -13.13 5.92
N GLN A 242 -38.37 -13.99 6.85
CA GLN A 242 -39.19 -15.12 7.32
C GLN A 242 -40.48 -14.64 8.04
N GLU A 243 -40.39 -13.60 8.87
CA GLU A 243 -41.57 -13.01 9.52
C GLU A 243 -42.54 -12.37 8.52
N ILE A 244 -42.04 -11.76 7.44
CA ILE A 244 -42.87 -11.22 6.35
C ILE A 244 -43.54 -12.37 5.58
N MET A 245 -42.78 -13.37 5.15
CA MET A 245 -43.34 -14.51 4.38
C MET A 245 -44.31 -15.36 5.20
N GLY A 246 -44.09 -15.51 6.51
CA GLY A 246 -44.99 -16.23 7.41
C GLY A 246 -46.31 -15.50 7.72
N LYS A 247 -46.41 -14.19 7.43
CA LYS A 247 -47.63 -13.39 7.57
C LYS A 247 -48.48 -13.31 6.29
N VAL A 248 -48.00 -13.88 5.18
CA VAL A 248 -48.66 -13.84 3.86
C VAL A 248 -49.35 -15.19 3.54
N GLY A 249 -49.31 -16.17 4.45
CA GLY A 249 -49.96 -17.48 4.34
C GLY A 249 -51.28 -17.59 5.09
#